data_AF-A0A356MPH0-F1
#
_entry.id   AF-A0A356MPH0-F1
#
_cell.length_a   1.000
_cell.length_b   1.000
_cell.length_c   1.000
_cell.angle_alpha   90.00
_cell.angle_beta   90.00
_cell.angle_gamma   90.00
#
_symmetry.space_group_name_H-M   'P 1'
#
loop_
_entity.id
_entity.type
_entity.pdbx_description
1 polymer ?
#
loop_
_entity_poly.entity_id
_entity_poly.type
_entity_poly.pdbx_seq_one_letter_code
_entity_poly.pdbx_strand_id
1 'polypeptide(L)' 'MVYQWSFAPGSELNVVWKNQLFQETRLGDFENYTLPDSYTSNFNQMVESEFVNSLSIRIISFIDYSRLKQGLRGFAK' A
#
# COMPACT_ATOMS: atom_id res chain seq x y z
N MET A 1 0.99 -6.53 -3.65
CA MET A 1 -0.20 -7.40 -3.69
C MET A 1 -1.39 -6.59 -4.14
N VAL A 2 -2.25 -7.15 -4.99
CA VAL A 2 -3.44 -6.48 -5.51
C VAL A 2 -4.61 -7.45 -5.44
N TYR A 3 -5.71 -7.02 -4.85
CA TYR A 3 -6.97 -7.74 -4.82
C TYR A 3 -8.01 -6.92 -5.56
N GLN A 4 -8.63 -7.53 -6.56
CA GLN A 4 -9.72 -6.96 -7.34
C GLN A 4 -10.95 -7.82 -7.15
N TRP A 5 -12.05 -7.20 -6.73
CA TRP A 5 -13.35 -7.84 -6.60
C TRP A 5 -14.37 -7.08 -7.45
N SER A 6 -14.88 -7.74 -8.49
CA SER A 6 -16.02 -7.26 -9.27
C SER A 6 -17.30 -7.85 -8.69
N PHE A 7 -18.16 -7.00 -8.13
CA PHE A 7 -19.40 -7.40 -7.47
C PHE A 7 -20.65 -7.10 -8.31
N ALA A 8 -20.52 -6.25 -9.33
CA ALA A 8 -21.56 -6.00 -10.32
C ALA A 8 -20.93 -5.52 -11.64
N PRO A 9 -21.64 -5.60 -12.77
CA PRO A 9 -21.17 -5.05 -14.03
C PRO A 9 -20.79 -3.57 -13.89
N GLY A 10 -19.52 -3.25 -14.15
CA GLY A 10 -18.98 -1.90 -14.01
C GLY A 10 -18.75 -1.42 -12.57
N SER A 11 -18.95 -2.27 -11.57
CA SER A 11 -18.66 -1.97 -10.17
C SER A 11 -17.54 -2.86 -9.63
N GLU A 12 -16.51 -2.23 -9.08
CA GLU A 12 -15.25 -2.87 -8.72
C GLU A 12 -14.69 -2.31 -7.42
N LEU A 13 -14.18 -3.21 -6.58
CA LEU A 13 -13.36 -2.90 -5.42
C LEU A 13 -11.92 -3.32 -5.71
N ASN A 14 -11.00 -2.37 -5.60
CA ASN A 14 -9.57 -2.58 -5.80
C ASN A 14 -8.83 -2.26 -4.50
N VAL A 15 -8.15 -3.25 -3.94
CA VAL A 15 -7.31 -3.12 -2.76
C VAL A 15 -5.87 -3.43 -3.15
N VAL A 16 -4.99 -2.46 -2.95
CA VAL A 16 -3.58 -2.53 -3.30
C VAL A 16 -2.76 -2.40 -2.03
N TRP A 17 -1.95 -3.41 -1.76
CA TRP A 17 -1.00 -3.42 -0.65
C TRP A 17 0.42 -3.45 -1.22
N LYS A 18 1.22 -2.43 -0.91
CA LYS A 18 2.62 -2.32 -1.32
C LYS A 18 3.53 -2.26 -0.10
N ASN A 19 4.55 -3.11 -0.11
CA ASN A 19 5.67 -3.01 0.83
C ASN A 19 6.83 -2.38 0.07
N GLN A 20 7.32 -1.23 0.52
CA GLN A 20 8.51 -0.62 -0.07
C GLN A 20 9.67 -0.81 0.91
N LEU A 21 10.71 -1.51 0.46
CA LEU A 21 11.99 -1.58 1.14
C LEU A 21 12.81 -0.39 0.63
N PHE A 22 12.94 0.65 1.44
CA PHE A 22 13.90 1.72 1.16
C PHE A 22 15.27 1.22 1.60
N GLN A 23 16.09 0.79 0.64
CA GLN A 23 17.52 0.74 0.86
C GLN A 23 18.01 2.19 0.83
N GLU A 24 18.18 2.82 1.99
CA GLU A 24 19.01 4.01 2.09
C GLU A 24 20.47 3.59 1.85
N THR A 25 20.81 3.35 0.59
CA THR A 25 22.22 3.40 0.19
C THR A 25 22.59 4.87 0.32
N ARG A 26 23.20 5.25 1.45
CA ARG A 26 23.78 6.57 1.68
C ARG A 26 24.66 6.93 0.48
N LEU A 27 24.12 7.68 -0.46
CA LEU A 27 24.81 8.22 -1.65
C LEU A 27 25.88 9.27 -1.28
N GLY A 28 26.35 9.28 -0.03
CA GLY A 28 27.41 10.14 0.50
C GLY A 28 28.74 9.42 0.75
N ASP A 29 28.80 8.08 0.63
CA ASP A 29 30.01 7.30 0.93
C ASP A 29 30.74 6.79 -0.35
N PHE A 30 30.61 7.51 -1.48
CA PHE A 30 31.24 7.14 -2.75
C PHE A 30 32.77 7.24 -2.77
N GLU A 31 33.40 7.89 -1.77
CA GLU A 31 34.87 7.95 -1.70
C GLU A 31 35.49 6.74 -0.99
N ASN A 32 34.70 5.95 -0.27
CA ASN A 32 35.15 4.73 0.41
C ASN A 32 34.13 3.61 0.18
N TYR A 33 34.00 3.13 -1.07
CA TYR A 33 33.28 1.89 -1.36
C TYR A 33 34.12 0.70 -0.88
N THR A 34 34.29 0.56 0.45
CA THR A 34 34.72 -0.70 1.05
C THR A 34 33.52 -1.62 1.01
N LEU A 35 33.63 -2.69 0.22
CA LEU A 35 32.69 -3.81 0.30
C LEU A 35 32.57 -4.20 1.78
N PRO A 36 31.35 -4.29 2.35
CA PRO A 36 31.20 -4.62 3.75
C PRO A 36 31.92 -5.93 4.06
N ASP A 37 32.86 -5.89 5.00
CA ASP A 37 33.78 -7.01 5.31
C ASP A 37 33.07 -8.28 5.83
N SER A 38 31.76 -8.21 6.10
CA SER A 38 30.99 -9.33 6.65
C SER A 38 29.51 -9.30 6.25
N TYR A 39 28.94 -10.48 6.03
CA TYR A 39 27.50 -10.67 5.76
C TYR A 39 26.60 -10.18 6.90
N THR A 40 27.13 -10.09 8.12
CA THR A 40 26.43 -9.62 9.32
C THR A 40 26.09 -8.13 9.30
N SER A 41 26.91 -7.27 8.66
CA SER A 41 26.60 -5.83 8.61
C SER A 41 25.43 -5.53 7.67
N ASN A 42 25.29 -6.30 6.58
CA ASN A 42 24.15 -6.20 5.66
C ASN A 42 22.84 -6.61 6.35
N PHE A 43 22.90 -7.60 7.24
CA PHE A 43 21.74 -8.02 8.04
C PHE A 43 21.32 -6.95 9.04
N ASN A 44 22.27 -6.33 9.75
CA ASN A 44 21.96 -5.23 10.67
C ASN A 44 21.36 -4.03 9.94
N GLN A 45 21.89 -3.65 8.76
CA GLN A 45 21.32 -2.57 7.95
C GLN A 45 19.91 -2.90 7.44
N MET A 46 19.63 -4.15 7.11
CA MET A 46 18.29 -4.60 6.70
C MET A 46 17.30 -4.57 7.88
N VAL A 47 17.75 -4.87 9.11
CA VAL A 47 16.93 -4.80 10.33
C VAL A 47 16.67 -3.36 10.76
N GLU A 48 17.63 -2.46 10.59
CA GLU A 48 17.51 -1.03 10.91
C GLU A 48 16.76 -0.22 9.84
N SER A 49 16.60 -0.75 8.63
CA SER A 49 15.85 -0.07 7.56
C SER A 49 14.35 0.04 7.87
N GLU A 50 13.78 1.24 7.70
CA GLU A 50 12.36 1.49 7.96
C GLU A 50 11.47 0.82 6.89
N PHE A 51 10.61 -0.10 7.32
CA PHE A 51 9.63 -0.77 6.46
C PHE A 51 8.41 0.13 6.22
N VAL A 52 8.39 0.86 5.10
CA VAL A 52 7.24 1.68 4.72
C VAL A 52 6.19 0.82 4.02
N ASN A 53 5.07 0.59 4.72
CA ASN A 53 3.92 -0.17 4.22
C ASN A 53 2.86 0.82 3.69
N SER A 54 2.40 0.62 2.46
CA SER A 54 1.39 1.47 1.81
C SER A 54 0.15 0.66 1.43
N LEU A 55 -1.01 1.02 2.00
CA LEU A 55 -2.32 0.45 1.70
C LEU A 55 -3.15 1.46 0.90
N SER A 56 -3.70 1.04 -0.23
CA SER A 56 -4.55 1.85 -1.10
C SER A 56 -5.84 1.10 -1.44
N ILE A 57 -6.99 1.77 -1.30
CA ILE A 57 -8.31 1.21 -1.55
C ILE A 57 -9.05 2.12 -2.54
N ARG A 58 -9.62 1.53 -3.60
CA ARG A 58 -10.43 2.21 -4.61
C ARG A 58 -11.75 1.47 -4.81
N ILE A 59 -12.87 2.18 -4.73
CA ILE A 59 -14.21 1.67 -5.00
C ILE A 59 -14.80 2.43 -6.19
N ILE A 60 -15.29 1.69 -7.18
CA ILE A 60 -16.08 2.21 -8.29
C ILE A 60 -17.43 1.50 -8.23
N SER A 61 -18.52 2.24 -8.14
CA SER A 61 -19.87 1.69 -8.07
C SER A 61 -20.86 2.63 -8.74
N PHE A 62 -21.84 2.06 -9.42
CA PHE A 62 -23.03 2.79 -9.84
C PHE A 62 -24.02 2.81 -8.68
N ILE A 63 -24.45 4.02 -8.31
CA ILE A 63 -25.36 4.22 -7.20
C ILE A 63 -26.65 4.83 -7.74
N ASP A 64 -27.77 4.15 -7.48
CA ASP A 64 -29.09 4.72 -7.70
C ASP A 64 -29.42 5.70 -6.57
N TYR A 65 -29.43 7.00 -6.90
CA TYR A 65 -29.68 8.08 -5.94
C TYR A 65 -31.03 7.95 -5.22
N SER A 66 -32.06 7.43 -5.89
CA SER A 66 -33.39 7.26 -5.29
C SER A 66 -33.37 6.22 -4.18
N ARG A 67 -32.68 5.11 -4.41
CA ARG A 67 -32.49 4.03 -3.42
C ARG A 67 -31.64 4.49 -2.24
N LEU A 68 -30.59 5.25 -2.49
CA LEU A 68 -29.72 5.74 -1.43
C LEU A 68 -30.43 6.76 -0.53
N LYS A 69 -31.24 7.66 -1.10
CA LYS A 69 -32.10 8.59 -0.35
C LYS A 69 -33.13 7.85 0.51
N GLN A 70 -33.71 6.77 0.00
CA GLN A 70 -34.70 5.99 0.73
C GLN A 70 -34.07 5.20 1.89
N GLY A 71 -32.88 4.62 1.68
CA GLY A 71 -32.09 3.95 2.72
C GLY A 71 -31.68 4.91 3.85
N LEU A 72 -31.13 6.08 3.53
CA LEU A 72 -30.74 7.08 4.53
C LEU A 72 -31.92 7.60 5.36
N ARG A 73 -33.11 7.72 4.75
CA ARG A 73 -34.34 8.09 5.48
C ARG A 73 -34.81 7.00 6.45
N GLY A 74 -34.48 5.74 6.21
CA GLY A 74 -34.78 4.63 7.10
C GLY A 74 -33.96 4.62 8.39
N PHE A 75 -32.74 5.16 8.35
CA PHE A 75 -31.85 5.30 9.53
C PHE A 75 -32.12 6.56 10.37
N ALA A 76 -33.00 7.45 9.91
CA ALA A 76 -33.34 8.70 10.58
C ALA A 76 -34.61 8.59 11.45
N LYS A 77 -35.07 7.38 11.77
CA LYS A 77 -36.19 7.09 12.67
C LYS A 77 -35.73 6.32 13.88
#